data_AF-A0A1Y4JLV7-F1
#
_entry.id   AF-A0A1Y4JLV7-F1
#
_cell.length_a   1.000
_cell.length_b   1.000
_cell.length_c   1.000
_cell.angle_alpha   90.00
_cell.angle_beta   90.00
_cell.angle_gamma   90.00
#
_symmetry.space_group_name_H-M   'P 1'
#
loop_
_entity.id
_entity.type
_entity.pdbx_description
1 polymer ?
#
loop_
_entity_poly.entity_id
_entity_poly.type
_entity_poly.pdbx_seq_one_letter_code
_entity_poly.pdbx_strand_id
1 'polypeptide(L)'
;MATLLASCQPVSNDFPSSIGDALVSYNELFTIIKSKKALNVEELISLVQEWRKLKTAVSATLESDTTAHADARHISIGDSIKFQMSRLIDSRTWSYSDYLAVVRGLNDIEMDSVSQKLVASVHLFYHDAGTAAPLKGSAKEVIGKYNRLLDGSLAKGIRTKHDAIDFLRNEDVAFRSFLLHLSTLSTGNIPLDDITKKTGEVMHGIISLSADEYPVFGKSEVVILLAMRNNRRLLQNAEACLESLHRLHRVDNGQATAYLWMILQPWISLDGFAYALMDEEQMRTMEKLAEMTPKALDKLEESDLPLDADGLPALLIKTFILGYE
;
A
#
# COMPACT_ATOMS: atom_id res chain seq x y z
N MET A 1 -6.69 57.83 11.23
CA MET A 1 -5.65 56.83 11.58
C MET A 1 -6.08 56.16 12.88
N ALA A 2 -6.71 54.99 12.78
CA ALA A 2 -7.09 54.18 13.92
C ALA A 2 -6.26 52.90 13.86
N THR A 3 -5.34 52.77 14.80
CA THR A 3 -4.45 51.62 14.94
C THR A 3 -5.22 50.51 15.65
N LEU A 4 -5.61 49.48 14.90
CA LEU A 4 -6.17 48.24 15.45
C LEU A 4 -5.01 47.36 15.93
N LEU A 5 -4.91 47.19 17.25
CA LEU A 5 -4.03 46.21 17.89
C LEU A 5 -4.65 44.82 17.70
N ALA A 6 -4.08 44.02 16.80
CA ALA A 6 -4.35 42.60 16.72
C ALA A 6 -3.60 41.89 17.84
N SER A 7 -4.35 41.37 18.81
CA SER A 7 -3.87 40.44 19.83
C SER A 7 -3.54 39.09 19.17
N CYS A 8 -2.27 38.80 18.93
CA CYS A 8 -1.82 37.45 18.64
C CYS A 8 -1.86 36.64 19.95
N GLN A 9 -2.76 35.66 20.05
CA GLN A 9 -2.57 34.58 21.02
C GLN A 9 -1.38 33.72 20.57
N PRO A 10 -0.44 33.39 21.46
CA PRO A 10 0.63 32.47 21.12
C PRO A 10 0.04 31.06 21.00
N VAL A 11 0.27 30.42 19.86
CA VAL A 11 0.18 28.98 19.71
C VAL A 11 1.15 28.37 20.73
N SER A 12 0.71 27.45 21.59
CA SER A 12 1.61 26.83 22.58
C SER A 12 2.71 26.07 21.84
N ASN A 13 3.95 26.55 22.00
CA ASN A 13 5.14 25.83 21.59
C ASN A 13 5.45 24.75 22.63
N ASP A 14 4.65 23.68 22.66
CA ASP A 14 4.92 22.49 23.48
C ASP A 14 5.90 21.56 22.75
N PHE A 15 7.05 22.09 22.32
CA PHE A 15 8.15 21.30 21.79
C PHE A 15 9.30 21.32 22.80
N PRO A 16 9.90 20.16 23.12
CA PRO A 16 10.96 20.08 24.11
C PRO A 16 12.14 20.96 23.70
N SER A 17 12.54 21.87 24.61
CA SER A 17 13.61 22.84 24.39
C SER A 17 15.01 22.26 24.61
N SER A 18 15.08 21.08 25.23
CA SER A 18 16.31 20.36 25.57
C SER A 18 16.11 18.85 25.48
N ILE A 19 17.21 18.08 25.42
CA ILE A 19 17.15 16.62 25.41
C ILE A 19 16.54 16.06 26.71
N GLY A 20 16.74 16.74 27.83
CA GLY A 20 16.16 16.38 29.13
C GLY A 20 14.64 16.47 29.11
N ASP A 21 14.08 17.57 28.59
CA ASP A 21 12.64 17.74 28.44
C ASP A 21 12.04 16.68 27.50
N ALA A 22 12.76 16.38 26.40
CA ALA A 22 12.33 15.38 25.43
C ALA A 22 12.26 13.97 26.04
N LEU A 23 13.24 13.60 26.88
CA LEU A 23 13.27 12.33 27.61
C LEU A 23 12.16 12.23 28.68
N VAL A 24 11.79 13.36 29.30
CA VAL A 24 10.64 13.41 30.23
C VAL A 24 9.35 13.10 29.48
N SER A 25 9.09 13.79 28.37
CA SER A 25 7.88 13.53 27.55
C SER A 25 7.82 12.11 27.01
N TYR A 26 8.97 11.53 26.62
CA TYR A 26 9.06 10.11 26.24
C TYR A 26 8.68 9.15 27.38
N ASN A 27 9.14 9.41 28.60
CA ASN A 27 8.80 8.62 29.77
C ASN A 27 7.33 8.77 30.19
N GLU A 28 6.76 9.97 30.04
CA GLU A 28 5.34 10.22 30.27
C GLU A 28 4.49 9.41 29.30
N LEU A 29 4.79 9.48 28.00
CA LEU A 29 4.12 8.68 26.98
C LEU A 29 4.26 7.18 27.26
N PHE A 30 5.46 6.71 27.59
CA PHE A 30 5.68 5.32 27.98
C PHE A 30 4.79 4.91 29.17
N THR A 31 4.67 5.75 30.19
CA THR A 31 3.85 5.49 31.36
C THR A 31 2.36 5.41 31.00
N ILE A 32 1.89 6.32 30.13
CA ILE A 32 0.53 6.31 29.59
C ILE A 32 0.24 4.99 28.87
N ILE A 33 1.07 4.61 27.90
CA ILE A 33 0.92 3.39 27.11
C ILE A 33 0.96 2.14 28.01
N LYS A 34 1.91 2.09 28.96
CA LYS A 34 2.06 0.97 29.90
C LYS A 34 0.83 0.78 30.78
N SER A 35 0.19 1.88 31.21
CA SER A 35 -0.99 1.85 32.10
C SER A 35 -2.26 1.34 31.40
N LYS A 36 -2.35 1.47 30.07
CA LYS A 36 -3.50 1.00 29.29
C LYS A 36 -3.51 -0.52 29.18
N LYS A 37 -4.72 -1.09 29.15
CA LYS A 37 -4.95 -2.54 29.02
C LYS A 37 -5.40 -2.96 27.63
N ALA A 38 -6.15 -2.11 26.95
CA ALA A 38 -6.65 -2.29 25.59
C ALA A 38 -6.83 -0.90 24.94
N LEU A 39 -6.96 -0.88 23.62
CA LEU A 39 -7.18 0.32 22.81
C LEU A 39 -8.29 0.07 21.79
N ASN A 40 -9.12 1.08 21.52
CA ASN A 40 -9.84 1.14 20.25
C ASN A 40 -8.93 1.72 19.14
N VAL A 41 -9.46 1.80 17.92
CA VAL A 41 -8.68 2.25 16.74
C VAL A 41 -8.26 3.71 16.88
N GLU A 42 -9.17 4.58 17.30
CA GLU A 42 -8.96 6.02 17.43
C GLU A 42 -7.92 6.36 18.50
N GLU A 43 -7.95 5.63 19.63
CA GLU A 43 -6.94 5.74 20.68
C GLU A 43 -5.57 5.27 20.18
N LEU A 44 -5.50 4.17 19.42
CA LEU A 44 -4.24 3.71 18.83
C LEU A 44 -3.66 4.76 17.88
N ILE A 45 -4.49 5.31 16.98
CA ILE A 45 -4.07 6.36 16.04
C ILE A 45 -3.53 7.56 16.81
N SER A 46 -4.26 8.03 17.83
CA SER A 46 -3.86 9.20 18.62
C SER A 46 -2.52 9.00 19.32
N LEU A 47 -2.32 7.84 19.96
CA LEU A 47 -1.07 7.50 20.64
C LEU A 47 0.12 7.41 19.68
N VAL A 48 -0.10 6.86 18.47
CA VAL A 48 0.96 6.77 17.47
C VAL A 48 1.31 8.14 16.90
N GLN A 49 0.32 9.01 16.67
CA GLN A 49 0.58 10.39 16.24
C GLN A 49 1.40 11.16 17.27
N GLU A 50 1.04 11.05 18.55
CA GLU A 50 1.80 11.64 19.66
C GLU A 50 3.23 11.09 19.72
N TRP A 51 3.38 9.77 19.63
CA TRP A 51 4.69 9.13 19.60
C TRP A 51 5.57 9.59 18.43
N ARG A 52 5.03 9.65 17.20
CA ARG A 52 5.75 10.12 16.02
C ARG A 52 6.16 11.58 16.16
N LYS A 53 5.26 12.44 16.65
CA LYS A 53 5.56 13.86 16.92
C LYS A 53 6.73 14.01 17.90
N LEU A 54 6.69 13.28 19.02
CA LEU A 54 7.75 13.30 20.02
C LEU A 54 9.06 12.73 19.45
N LYS A 55 9.01 11.66 18.66
CA LYS A 55 10.20 11.08 18.02
C LYS A 55 10.90 12.05 17.08
N THR A 56 10.14 12.79 16.27
CA THR A 56 10.67 13.83 15.40
C THR A 56 11.30 14.96 16.23
N ALA A 57 10.61 15.41 17.29
CA ALA A 57 11.13 16.45 18.17
C ALA A 57 12.47 16.04 18.84
N VAL A 58 12.54 14.83 19.40
CA VAL A 58 13.77 14.26 19.99
C VAL A 58 14.90 14.23 18.95
N SER A 59 14.60 13.78 17.73
CA SER A 59 15.61 13.70 16.66
C SER A 59 16.16 15.07 16.29
N ALA A 60 15.29 16.07 16.12
CA ALA A 60 15.69 17.45 15.85
C ALA A 60 16.53 18.06 16.99
N THR A 61 16.15 17.81 18.24
CA THR A 61 16.93 18.24 19.41
C THR A 61 18.32 17.60 19.41
N LEU A 62 18.43 16.30 19.14
CA LEU A 62 19.70 15.58 19.06
C LEU A 62 20.62 16.16 17.97
N GLU A 63 20.09 16.42 16.77
CA GLU A 63 20.87 17.03 15.68
C GLU A 63 21.41 18.42 16.03
N SER A 64 20.68 19.18 16.85
CA SER A 64 21.08 20.51 17.29
C SER A 64 22.09 20.51 18.46
N ASP A 65 22.17 19.44 19.24
CA ASP A 65 23.01 19.34 20.44
C ASP A 65 24.16 18.34 20.25
N THR A 66 25.32 18.87 19.89
CA THR A 66 26.57 18.11 19.71
C THR A 66 27.03 17.32 20.95
N THR A 67 26.52 17.61 22.15
CA THR A 67 26.82 16.88 23.39
C THR A 67 25.79 15.79 23.72
N ALA A 68 24.58 15.88 23.17
CA ALA A 68 23.48 14.94 23.42
C ALA A 68 23.59 13.64 22.61
N HIS A 69 24.40 13.60 21.55
CA HIS A 69 24.62 12.40 20.73
C HIS A 69 25.15 11.18 21.50
N ALA A 70 25.65 11.35 22.72
CA ALA A 70 26.14 10.26 23.57
C ALA A 70 25.05 9.62 24.46
N ASP A 71 23.82 10.17 24.53
CA ASP A 71 22.77 9.66 25.41
C ASP A 71 21.87 8.63 24.73
N ALA A 72 22.18 7.34 24.89
CA ALA A 72 21.41 6.23 24.33
C ALA A 72 20.04 5.98 25.01
N ARG A 73 19.66 6.74 26.06
CA ARG A 73 18.40 6.51 26.78
C ARG A 73 17.16 6.73 25.92
N HIS A 74 17.21 7.66 24.97
CA HIS A 74 16.09 7.90 24.05
C HIS A 74 15.79 6.68 23.17
N ILE A 75 16.82 5.91 22.79
CA ILE A 75 16.67 4.65 22.05
C ILE A 75 15.98 3.61 22.93
N SER A 76 16.48 3.40 24.14
CA SER A 76 15.93 2.41 25.08
C SER A 76 14.47 2.69 25.47
N ILE A 77 14.11 3.97 25.70
CA ILE A 77 12.71 4.35 25.96
C ILE A 77 11.87 4.19 24.70
N GLY A 78 12.40 4.55 23.53
CA GLY A 78 11.74 4.33 22.23
C GLY A 78 11.41 2.86 21.99
N ASP A 79 12.34 1.95 22.25
CA ASP A 79 12.10 0.50 22.13
C ASP A 79 11.11 0.00 23.19
N SER A 80 11.15 0.56 24.40
CA SER A 80 10.16 0.26 25.44
C SER A 80 8.75 0.71 25.03
N ILE A 81 8.61 1.86 24.36
CA ILE A 81 7.34 2.33 23.79
C ILE A 81 6.87 1.36 22.69
N LYS A 82 7.74 0.97 21.75
CA LYS A 82 7.41 0.01 20.69
C LYS A 82 6.90 -1.31 21.28
N PHE A 83 7.60 -1.86 22.26
CA PHE A 83 7.21 -3.08 22.94
C PHE A 83 5.84 -2.96 23.61
N GLN A 84 5.58 -1.87 24.34
CA GLN A 84 4.28 -1.66 24.98
C GLN A 84 3.16 -1.41 23.95
N MET A 85 3.47 -0.76 22.83
CA MET A 85 2.52 -0.58 21.72
C MET A 85 2.16 -1.92 21.08
N SER A 86 3.16 -2.77 20.80
CA SER A 86 2.96 -4.13 20.29
C SER A 86 2.07 -4.96 21.22
N ARG A 87 2.34 -4.90 22.54
CA ARG A 87 1.48 -5.52 23.57
C ARG A 87 0.03 -5.02 23.53
N LEU A 88 -0.19 -3.73 23.32
CA LEU A 88 -1.55 -3.17 23.23
C LEU A 88 -2.26 -3.61 21.95
N ILE A 89 -1.53 -3.71 20.83
CA ILE A 89 -2.08 -4.28 19.60
C ILE A 89 -2.48 -5.74 19.83
N ASP A 90 -1.64 -6.53 20.50
CA ASP A 90 -1.95 -7.95 20.82
C ASP A 90 -3.07 -8.16 21.85
N SER A 91 -3.51 -7.10 22.52
CA SER A 91 -4.54 -7.21 23.57
C SER A 91 -5.94 -7.50 23.03
N ARG A 92 -6.15 -7.40 21.71
CA ARG A 92 -7.43 -7.66 21.05
C ARG A 92 -7.24 -8.18 19.63
N THR A 93 -8.30 -8.77 19.09
CA THR A 93 -8.40 -9.09 17.66
C THR A 93 -8.68 -7.81 16.86
N TRP A 94 -8.04 -7.70 15.70
CA TRP A 94 -8.20 -6.58 14.76
C TRP A 94 -8.82 -7.07 13.46
N SER A 95 -9.61 -6.23 12.82
CA SER A 95 -10.15 -6.48 11.48
C SER A 95 -9.33 -5.77 10.40
N TYR A 96 -9.51 -6.19 9.15
CA TYR A 96 -8.96 -5.45 8.00
C TYR A 96 -9.52 -4.01 7.91
N SER A 97 -10.75 -3.78 8.37
CA SER A 97 -11.34 -2.45 8.45
C SER A 97 -10.63 -1.58 9.49
N ASP A 98 -10.26 -2.15 10.65
CA ASP A 98 -9.45 -1.45 11.65
C ASP A 98 -8.06 -1.09 11.06
N TYR A 99 -7.43 -2.02 10.34
CA TYR A 99 -6.15 -1.76 9.66
C TYR A 99 -6.26 -0.60 8.66
N LEU A 100 -7.32 -0.55 7.83
CA LEU A 100 -7.53 0.57 6.91
C LEU A 100 -7.73 1.89 7.64
N ALA A 101 -8.46 1.89 8.76
CA ALA A 101 -8.62 3.09 9.57
C ALA A 101 -7.29 3.57 10.17
N VAL A 102 -6.44 2.64 10.63
CA VAL A 102 -5.06 2.92 11.08
C VAL A 102 -4.24 3.54 9.95
N VAL A 103 -4.25 2.94 8.75
CA VAL A 103 -3.54 3.46 7.58
C VAL A 103 -4.02 4.88 7.25
N ARG A 104 -5.33 5.13 7.18
CA ARG A 104 -5.86 6.47 6.89
C ARG A 104 -5.51 7.51 7.94
N GLY A 105 -5.53 7.14 9.22
CA GLY A 105 -5.24 8.05 10.33
C GLY A 105 -3.75 8.36 10.49
N LEU A 106 -2.87 7.51 9.97
CA LEU A 106 -1.42 7.58 10.20
C LEU A 106 -0.58 7.72 8.93
N ASN A 107 -1.15 7.58 7.74
CA ASN A 107 -0.39 7.80 6.51
C ASN A 107 -0.22 9.31 6.28
N ASP A 108 1.00 9.79 6.51
CA ASP A 108 1.39 11.20 6.49
C ASP A 108 2.28 11.53 5.28
N ILE A 109 2.22 10.72 4.23
CA ILE A 109 2.98 10.96 3.01
C ILE A 109 2.46 12.21 2.30
N GLU A 110 3.28 13.25 2.32
CA GLU A 110 3.05 14.48 1.59
C GLU A 110 3.56 14.35 0.16
N MET A 111 2.72 14.74 -0.80
CA MET A 111 3.10 14.85 -2.21
C MET A 111 3.25 16.32 -2.60
N ASP A 112 4.34 16.65 -3.29
CA ASP A 112 4.54 17.98 -3.84
C ASP A 112 3.52 18.30 -4.95
N SER A 113 3.36 19.58 -5.27
CA SER A 113 2.35 20.03 -6.25
C SER A 113 2.51 19.45 -7.66
N VAL A 114 3.73 19.07 -8.08
CA VAL A 114 3.97 18.45 -9.38
C VAL A 114 3.53 16.99 -9.33
N SER A 115 3.90 16.27 -8.28
CA SER A 115 3.45 14.89 -8.04
C SER A 115 1.93 14.78 -7.95
N GLN A 116 1.26 15.69 -7.23
CA GLN A 116 -0.22 15.72 -7.15
C GLN A 116 -0.88 15.87 -8.53
N LYS A 117 -0.37 16.77 -9.38
CA LYS A 117 -0.90 16.96 -10.75
C LYS A 117 -0.69 15.72 -11.61
N LEU A 118 0.45 15.04 -11.43
CA LEU A 118 0.71 13.80 -12.12
C LEU A 118 -0.25 12.70 -11.67
N VAL A 119 -0.44 12.51 -10.36
CA VAL A 119 -1.38 11.54 -9.79
C VAL A 119 -2.78 11.74 -10.38
N ALA A 120 -3.27 12.99 -10.39
CA ALA A 120 -4.55 13.31 -11.00
C ALA A 120 -4.61 12.94 -12.50
N SER A 121 -3.53 13.19 -13.25
CA SER A 121 -3.44 12.83 -14.67
C SER A 121 -3.43 11.30 -14.88
N VAL A 122 -2.78 10.56 -14.00
CA VAL A 122 -2.71 9.09 -14.07
C VAL A 122 -4.05 8.46 -13.67
N HIS A 123 -4.78 9.03 -12.70
CA HIS A 123 -6.16 8.61 -12.42
C HIS A 123 -7.06 8.77 -13.65
N LEU A 124 -7.02 9.93 -14.31
CA LEU A 124 -7.77 10.16 -15.55
C LEU A 124 -7.39 9.14 -16.64
N PHE A 125 -6.09 8.88 -16.81
CA PHE A 125 -5.60 7.88 -17.75
C PHE A 125 -6.18 6.47 -17.48
N TYR A 126 -6.16 6.00 -16.23
CA TYR A 126 -6.68 4.67 -15.89
C TYR A 126 -8.20 4.59 -15.83
N HIS A 127 -8.88 5.70 -15.53
CA HIS A 127 -10.32 5.82 -15.68
C HIS A 127 -10.70 5.59 -17.15
N ASP A 128 -10.07 6.33 -18.07
CA ASP A 128 -10.29 6.20 -19.51
C ASP A 128 -9.94 4.80 -20.02
N ALA A 129 -8.77 4.27 -19.64
CA ALA A 129 -8.35 2.92 -20.02
C ALA A 129 -9.34 1.84 -19.52
N GLY A 130 -9.93 2.05 -18.33
CA GLY A 130 -10.94 1.18 -17.74
C GLY A 130 -12.24 1.08 -18.56
N THR A 131 -12.57 2.09 -19.37
CA THR A 131 -13.78 2.08 -20.20
C THR A 131 -13.68 1.16 -21.42
N ALA A 132 -12.46 0.80 -21.83
CA ALA A 132 -12.26 -0.04 -23.00
C ALA A 132 -12.80 -1.46 -22.77
N ALA A 133 -13.52 -1.97 -23.77
CA ALA A 133 -14.13 -3.30 -23.71
C ALA A 133 -13.06 -4.41 -23.60
N PRO A 134 -13.30 -5.45 -22.80
CA PRO A 134 -12.42 -6.61 -22.73
C PRO A 134 -12.23 -7.31 -24.08
N LEU A 135 -11.07 -7.95 -24.25
CA LEU A 135 -10.76 -8.81 -25.38
C LEU A 135 -11.75 -9.98 -25.44
N LYS A 136 -12.40 -10.14 -26.58
CA LYS A 136 -13.30 -11.27 -26.83
C LYS A 136 -12.51 -12.55 -27.11
N GLY A 137 -13.08 -13.68 -26.70
CA GLY A 137 -12.59 -15.03 -27.04
C GLY A 137 -12.63 -15.98 -25.85
N SER A 138 -12.16 -17.19 -26.09
CA SER A 138 -11.84 -18.17 -25.05
C SER A 138 -10.61 -17.74 -24.23
N ALA A 139 -10.43 -18.35 -23.05
CA ALA A 139 -9.26 -18.12 -22.20
C ALA A 139 -7.94 -18.26 -22.98
N LYS A 140 -7.80 -19.30 -23.81
CA LYS A 140 -6.60 -19.52 -24.64
C LYS A 140 -6.36 -18.39 -25.66
N GLU A 141 -7.42 -17.88 -26.28
CA GLU A 141 -7.32 -16.78 -27.24
C GLU A 141 -6.93 -15.47 -26.56
N VAL A 142 -7.50 -15.19 -25.39
CA VAL A 142 -7.16 -14.01 -24.57
C VAL A 142 -5.69 -14.06 -24.13
N ILE A 143 -5.23 -15.19 -23.60
CA ILE A 143 -3.82 -15.40 -23.23
C ILE A 143 -2.89 -15.27 -24.45
N GLY A 144 -3.29 -15.80 -25.60
CA GLY A 144 -2.54 -15.65 -26.84
C GLY A 144 -2.44 -14.19 -27.30
N LYS A 145 -3.51 -13.41 -27.14
CA LYS A 145 -3.49 -11.96 -27.45
C LYS A 145 -2.60 -11.18 -26.48
N TYR A 146 -2.65 -11.51 -25.19
CA TYR A 146 -1.79 -10.88 -24.19
C TYR A 146 -0.31 -11.17 -24.45
N ASN A 147 0.04 -12.44 -24.71
CA ASN A 147 1.41 -12.79 -25.08
C ASN A 147 1.89 -12.04 -26.33
N ARG A 148 1.07 -11.94 -27.38
CA ARG A 148 1.43 -11.17 -28.58
C ARG A 148 1.65 -9.68 -28.30
N LEU A 149 0.86 -9.08 -27.40
CA LEU A 149 1.10 -7.71 -26.96
C LEU A 149 2.49 -7.60 -26.31
N LEU A 150 2.80 -8.48 -25.35
CA LEU A 150 4.08 -8.48 -24.64
C LEU A 150 5.26 -8.72 -25.59
N ASP A 151 5.19 -9.73 -26.46
CA ASP A 151 6.22 -10.05 -27.44
C ASP A 151 6.44 -8.90 -28.43
N GLY A 152 5.36 -8.27 -28.90
CA GLY A 152 5.41 -7.10 -29.77
C GLY A 152 6.10 -5.90 -29.10
N SER A 153 5.81 -5.66 -27.82
CA SER A 153 6.43 -4.58 -27.05
C SER A 153 7.91 -4.84 -26.78
N LEU A 154 8.30 -6.08 -26.46
CA LEU A 154 9.70 -6.45 -26.27
C LEU A 154 10.49 -6.34 -27.58
N ALA A 155 9.92 -6.77 -28.70
CA ALA A 155 10.57 -6.69 -30.01
C ALA A 155 10.71 -5.24 -30.51
N LYS A 156 9.67 -4.41 -30.34
CA LYS A 156 9.70 -2.99 -30.73
C LYS A 156 10.63 -2.17 -29.82
N GLY A 157 10.66 -2.52 -28.54
CA GLY A 157 11.21 -1.71 -27.46
C GLY A 157 10.30 -0.53 -27.11
N ILE A 158 10.41 -0.04 -25.87
CA ILE A 158 9.74 1.19 -25.41
C ILE A 158 10.80 2.27 -25.32
N ARG A 159 10.66 3.33 -26.14
CA ARG A 159 11.66 4.41 -26.25
C ARG A 159 11.12 5.79 -25.87
N THR A 160 9.81 5.98 -25.95
CA THR A 160 9.16 7.28 -25.73
C THR A 160 8.08 7.18 -24.67
N LYS A 161 7.66 8.33 -24.12
CA LYS A 161 6.46 8.39 -23.25
C LYS A 161 5.24 7.81 -23.94
N HIS A 162 5.07 8.11 -25.24
CA HIS A 162 3.94 7.61 -26.01
C HIS A 162 3.94 6.08 -26.10
N ASP A 163 5.09 5.45 -26.38
CA ASP A 163 5.20 3.99 -26.39
C ASP A 163 4.81 3.37 -25.03
N ALA A 164 5.25 3.99 -23.93
CA ALA A 164 4.95 3.51 -22.58
C ALA A 164 3.45 3.63 -22.27
N ILE A 165 2.85 4.79 -22.55
CA ILE A 165 1.43 5.04 -22.31
C ILE A 165 0.55 4.14 -23.17
N ASP A 166 0.90 3.96 -24.45
CA ASP A 166 0.18 3.06 -25.34
C ASP A 166 0.29 1.60 -24.90
N PHE A 167 1.47 1.17 -24.46
CA PHE A 167 1.63 -0.15 -23.87
C PHE A 167 0.73 -0.33 -22.65
N LEU A 168 0.81 0.58 -21.68
CA LEU A 168 0.04 0.52 -20.43
C LEU A 168 -1.48 0.48 -20.69
N ARG A 169 -1.96 1.25 -21.67
CA ARG A 169 -3.38 1.25 -22.06
C ARG A 169 -3.81 -0.10 -22.63
N ASN A 170 -3.02 -0.66 -23.54
CA ASN A 170 -3.33 -1.96 -24.16
C ASN A 170 -3.18 -3.11 -23.14
N GLU A 171 -2.24 -2.98 -22.22
CA GLU A 171 -1.98 -3.96 -21.18
C GLU A 171 -3.07 -3.97 -20.11
N ASP A 172 -3.63 -2.82 -19.72
CA ASP A 172 -4.82 -2.77 -18.84
C ASP A 172 -5.99 -3.55 -19.43
N VAL A 173 -6.25 -3.40 -20.74
CA VAL A 173 -7.29 -4.17 -21.44
C VAL A 173 -6.97 -5.66 -21.42
N ALA A 174 -5.74 -6.05 -21.75
CA ALA A 174 -5.32 -7.45 -21.78
C ALA A 174 -5.40 -8.10 -20.39
N PHE A 175 -4.99 -7.37 -19.36
CA PHE A 175 -5.02 -7.82 -17.97
C PHE A 175 -6.45 -7.96 -17.44
N ARG A 176 -7.33 -6.98 -17.62
CA ARG A 176 -8.74 -7.11 -17.24
C ARG A 176 -9.42 -8.27 -17.97
N SER A 177 -9.08 -8.49 -19.23
CA SER A 177 -9.59 -9.63 -20.01
C SER A 177 -9.10 -10.97 -19.46
N PHE A 178 -7.84 -11.04 -19.04
CA PHE A 178 -7.27 -12.19 -18.34
C PHE A 178 -8.07 -12.52 -17.07
N LEU A 179 -8.41 -11.51 -16.26
CA LEU A 179 -9.14 -11.71 -15.00
C LEU A 179 -10.54 -12.30 -15.18
N LEU A 180 -11.20 -12.04 -16.31
CA LEU A 180 -12.51 -12.65 -16.63
C LEU A 180 -12.45 -14.18 -16.81
N HIS A 181 -11.25 -14.74 -16.99
CA HIS A 181 -11.04 -16.17 -17.25
C HIS A 181 -10.36 -16.92 -16.09
N LEU A 182 -10.14 -16.29 -14.92
CA LEU A 182 -9.44 -16.90 -13.79
C LEU A 182 -9.93 -18.32 -13.46
N SER A 183 -11.24 -18.52 -13.41
CA SER A 183 -11.84 -19.82 -13.08
C SER A 183 -11.47 -20.92 -14.08
N THR A 184 -11.33 -20.56 -15.36
CA THR A 184 -11.01 -21.48 -16.46
C THR A 184 -9.51 -21.72 -16.57
N LEU A 185 -8.70 -20.71 -16.26
CA LEU A 185 -7.24 -20.75 -16.38
C LEU A 185 -6.62 -21.76 -15.41
N SER A 186 -7.11 -21.84 -14.16
CA SER A 186 -6.60 -22.80 -13.17
C SER A 186 -6.81 -24.26 -13.59
N THR A 187 -7.91 -24.55 -14.29
CA THR A 187 -8.25 -25.91 -14.76
C THR A 187 -7.70 -26.24 -16.15
N GLY A 188 -7.27 -25.23 -16.90
CA GLY A 188 -7.11 -25.31 -18.36
C GLY A 188 -5.73 -25.77 -18.87
N ASN A 189 -4.76 -26.05 -17.98
CA ASN A 189 -3.35 -26.27 -18.35
C ASN A 189 -2.82 -25.20 -19.33
N ILE A 190 -3.20 -23.94 -19.12
CA ILE A 190 -2.74 -22.82 -19.96
C ILE A 190 -1.47 -22.24 -19.31
N PRO A 191 -0.31 -22.25 -19.99
CA PRO A 191 0.93 -21.71 -19.43
C PRO A 191 0.81 -20.20 -19.18
N LEU A 192 1.08 -19.77 -17.94
CA LEU A 192 1.02 -18.36 -17.53
C LEU A 192 2.39 -17.76 -17.18
N ASP A 193 3.42 -18.59 -17.01
CA ASP A 193 4.74 -18.17 -16.51
C ASP A 193 5.39 -17.07 -17.38
N ASP A 194 5.16 -17.17 -18.70
CA ASP A 194 5.66 -16.20 -19.67
C ASP A 194 5.07 -14.80 -19.46
N ILE A 195 3.81 -14.68 -19.00
CA ILE A 195 3.16 -13.37 -18.84
C ILE A 195 3.86 -12.58 -17.75
N THR A 196 4.09 -13.20 -16.59
CA THR A 196 4.73 -12.54 -15.44
C THR A 196 6.13 -12.10 -15.80
N LYS A 197 6.93 -13.00 -16.40
CA LYS A 197 8.30 -12.72 -16.82
C LYS A 197 8.36 -11.58 -17.84
N LYS A 198 7.64 -11.71 -18.96
CA LYS A 198 7.66 -10.71 -20.04
C LYS A 198 7.11 -9.36 -19.58
N THR A 199 6.06 -9.36 -18.75
CA THR A 199 5.56 -8.11 -18.14
C THR A 199 6.65 -7.44 -17.32
N GLY A 200 7.39 -8.20 -16.51
CA GLY A 200 8.54 -7.69 -15.74
C GLY A 200 9.61 -7.06 -16.64
N GLU A 201 9.96 -7.72 -17.74
CA GLU A 201 10.92 -7.20 -18.72
C GLU A 201 10.44 -5.89 -19.38
N VAL A 202 9.16 -5.82 -19.77
CA VAL A 202 8.58 -4.58 -20.32
C VAL A 202 8.58 -3.46 -19.27
N MET A 203 8.20 -3.75 -18.01
CA MET A 203 8.23 -2.78 -16.92
C MET A 203 9.65 -2.25 -16.68
N HIS A 204 10.66 -3.12 -16.68
CA HIS A 204 12.05 -2.72 -16.57
C HIS A 204 12.47 -1.77 -17.70
N GLY A 205 12.01 -2.04 -18.93
CA GLY A 205 12.19 -1.15 -20.07
C GLY A 205 11.61 0.25 -19.83
N ILE A 206 10.39 0.34 -19.26
CA ILE A 206 9.78 1.63 -18.90
C ILE A 206 10.59 2.33 -17.80
N ILE A 207 11.05 1.62 -16.77
CA ILE A 207 11.86 2.18 -15.68
C ILE A 207 13.17 2.77 -16.22
N SER A 208 13.81 2.08 -17.17
CA SER A 208 15.08 2.52 -17.77
C SER A 208 14.98 3.88 -18.47
N LEU A 209 13.78 4.29 -18.92
CA LEU A 209 13.53 5.61 -19.50
C LEU A 209 13.71 6.78 -18.53
N SER A 210 13.92 6.51 -17.24
CA SER A 210 14.23 7.52 -16.21
C SER A 210 15.69 7.54 -15.76
N ALA A 211 16.53 6.66 -16.31
CA ALA A 211 17.90 6.43 -15.86
C ALA A 211 18.97 7.17 -16.69
N ASP A 212 18.64 7.61 -17.91
CA ASP A 212 19.57 8.26 -18.84
C ASP A 212 19.96 9.68 -18.40
N GLU A 213 21.08 10.19 -18.96
CA GLU A 213 21.56 11.57 -18.75
C GLU A 213 20.49 12.61 -19.16
N TYR A 214 19.72 12.30 -20.21
CA TYR A 214 18.56 13.05 -20.68
C TYR A 214 17.33 12.15 -20.61
N PRO A 215 16.71 12.00 -19.43
CA PRO A 215 15.69 10.99 -19.22
C PRO A 215 14.38 11.36 -19.93
N VAL A 216 13.74 10.36 -20.53
CA VAL A 216 12.43 10.50 -21.16
C VAL A 216 11.35 10.71 -20.10
N PHE A 217 11.47 10.04 -18.95
CA PHE A 217 10.59 10.21 -17.79
C PHE A 217 11.33 10.84 -16.62
N GLY A 218 10.66 11.73 -15.88
CA GLY A 218 11.14 12.08 -14.54
C GLY A 218 11.12 10.84 -13.64
N LYS A 219 12.03 10.75 -12.66
CA LYS A 219 12.06 9.61 -11.72
C LYS A 219 10.75 9.46 -10.95
N SER A 220 10.26 10.55 -10.35
CA SER A 220 8.95 10.54 -9.68
C SER A 220 7.82 10.22 -10.64
N GLU A 221 7.96 10.61 -11.92
CA GLU A 221 6.95 10.37 -12.94
C GLU A 221 6.75 8.88 -13.23
N VAL A 222 7.86 8.16 -13.46
CA VAL A 222 7.79 6.71 -13.70
C VAL A 222 7.38 5.94 -12.44
N VAL A 223 7.85 6.38 -11.27
CA VAL A 223 7.49 5.75 -9.98
C VAL A 223 5.99 5.87 -9.72
N ILE A 224 5.41 7.06 -9.84
CA ILE A 224 3.97 7.28 -9.64
C ILE A 224 3.16 6.47 -10.67
N LEU A 225 3.52 6.55 -11.96
CA LEU A 225 2.80 5.84 -13.02
C LEU A 225 2.75 4.33 -12.79
N LEU A 226 3.89 3.72 -12.44
CA LEU A 226 4.00 2.27 -12.25
C LEU A 226 3.48 1.81 -10.89
N ALA A 227 3.60 2.64 -9.83
CA ALA A 227 2.98 2.35 -8.54
C ALA A 227 1.45 2.34 -8.66
N MET A 228 0.85 3.34 -9.32
CA MET A 228 -0.60 3.38 -9.54
C MET A 228 -1.08 2.23 -10.42
N ARG A 229 -0.29 1.82 -11.44
CA ARG A 229 -0.54 0.59 -12.20
C ARG A 229 -0.58 -0.63 -11.28
N ASN A 230 0.42 -0.78 -10.42
CA ASN A 230 0.52 -1.91 -9.52
C ASN A 230 -0.67 -1.95 -8.56
N ASN A 231 -1.00 -0.83 -7.92
CA ASN A 231 -2.16 -0.70 -7.04
C ASN A 231 -3.44 -1.13 -7.75
N ARG A 232 -3.69 -0.61 -8.95
CA ARG A 232 -4.85 -0.98 -9.76
C ARG A 232 -4.92 -2.48 -10.03
N ARG A 233 -3.80 -3.11 -10.41
CA ARG A 233 -3.76 -4.56 -10.70
C ARG A 233 -4.00 -5.40 -9.44
N LEU A 234 -3.45 -5.00 -8.30
CA LEU A 234 -3.65 -5.69 -7.02
C LEU A 234 -5.12 -5.67 -6.60
N LEU A 235 -5.77 -4.50 -6.69
CA LEU A 235 -7.19 -4.37 -6.38
C LEU A 235 -8.07 -5.21 -7.32
N GLN A 236 -7.82 -5.11 -8.64
CA GLN A 236 -8.56 -5.87 -9.65
C GLN A 236 -8.39 -7.39 -9.49
N ASN A 237 -7.18 -7.85 -9.13
CA ASN A 237 -6.93 -9.26 -8.82
C ASN A 237 -7.80 -9.74 -7.67
N ALA A 238 -7.75 -9.05 -6.54
CA ALA A 238 -8.50 -9.42 -5.35
C ALA A 238 -10.02 -9.41 -5.61
N GLU A 239 -10.54 -8.36 -6.28
CA GLU A 239 -11.96 -8.28 -6.62
C GLU A 239 -12.40 -9.40 -7.55
N ALA A 240 -11.63 -9.68 -8.61
CA ALA A 240 -11.97 -10.75 -9.55
C ALA A 240 -11.95 -12.13 -8.88
N CYS A 241 -11.00 -12.38 -7.97
CA CYS A 241 -10.96 -13.59 -7.17
C CYS A 241 -12.16 -13.73 -6.24
N LEU A 242 -12.53 -12.67 -5.52
CA LEU A 242 -13.70 -12.69 -4.65
C LEU A 242 -15.00 -12.91 -5.43
N GLU A 243 -15.15 -12.25 -6.58
CA GLU A 243 -16.31 -12.44 -7.45
C GLU A 243 -16.35 -13.86 -8.03
N SER A 244 -15.20 -14.41 -8.40
CA SER A 244 -15.10 -15.80 -8.85
C SER A 244 -15.43 -16.78 -7.73
N LEU A 245 -14.91 -16.58 -6.51
CA LEU A 245 -15.19 -17.43 -5.35
C LEU A 245 -16.66 -17.42 -4.96
N HIS A 246 -17.33 -16.28 -5.12
CA HIS A 246 -18.75 -16.19 -4.87
C HIS A 246 -19.58 -17.03 -5.86
N ARG A 247 -19.10 -17.17 -7.10
CA ARG A 247 -19.78 -17.93 -8.18
C ARG A 247 -19.43 -19.41 -8.21
N LEU A 248 -18.26 -19.80 -7.71
CA LEU A 248 -17.80 -21.19 -7.75
C LEU A 248 -18.41 -22.01 -6.60
N HIS A 249 -18.84 -23.23 -6.92
CA HIS A 249 -19.31 -24.20 -5.92
C HIS A 249 -18.18 -25.01 -5.29
N ARG A 250 -17.09 -25.23 -6.04
CA ARG A 250 -15.88 -25.95 -5.61
C ARG A 250 -14.68 -25.33 -6.29
N VAL A 251 -13.57 -25.24 -5.57
CA VAL A 251 -12.25 -24.85 -6.07
C VAL A 251 -11.32 -26.05 -5.89
N ASP A 252 -10.41 -26.29 -6.85
CA ASP A 252 -9.32 -27.24 -6.65
C ASP A 252 -8.20 -26.62 -5.79
N ASN A 253 -7.30 -27.44 -5.24
CA ASN A 253 -6.26 -26.96 -4.30
C ASN A 253 -5.31 -25.93 -4.93
N GLY A 254 -4.99 -26.06 -6.22
CA GLY A 254 -4.13 -25.11 -6.93
C GLY A 254 -4.82 -23.77 -7.13
N GLN A 255 -6.10 -23.80 -7.52
CA GLN A 255 -6.95 -22.62 -7.65
C GLN A 255 -7.19 -21.93 -6.30
N ALA A 256 -7.47 -22.69 -5.25
CA ALA A 256 -7.66 -22.18 -3.90
C ALA A 256 -6.41 -21.42 -3.42
N THR A 257 -5.23 -22.01 -3.59
CA THR A 257 -3.95 -21.39 -3.25
C THR A 257 -3.71 -20.10 -4.07
N ALA A 258 -3.98 -20.11 -5.38
CA ALA A 258 -3.83 -18.92 -6.21
C ALA A 258 -4.77 -17.80 -5.77
N TYR A 259 -6.04 -18.12 -5.50
CA TYR A 259 -7.04 -17.14 -5.08
C TYR A 259 -6.73 -16.56 -3.71
N LEU A 260 -6.27 -17.39 -2.79
CA LEU A 260 -5.77 -16.95 -1.49
C LEU A 260 -4.70 -15.87 -1.65
N TRP A 261 -3.64 -16.15 -2.41
CA TRP A 261 -2.55 -15.19 -2.60
C TRP A 261 -3.03 -13.91 -3.27
N MET A 262 -3.89 -14.01 -4.28
CA MET A 262 -4.45 -12.84 -4.98
C MET A 262 -5.34 -11.97 -4.09
N ILE A 263 -6.08 -12.56 -3.14
CA ILE A 263 -6.90 -11.84 -2.15
C ILE A 263 -6.03 -11.20 -1.08
N LEU A 264 -4.96 -11.88 -0.66
CA LEU A 264 -4.05 -11.38 0.36
C LEU A 264 -3.11 -10.28 -0.15
N GLN A 265 -2.80 -10.28 -1.45
CA GLN A 265 -1.76 -9.43 -2.04
C GLN A 265 -1.91 -7.92 -1.78
N PRO A 266 -3.11 -7.30 -1.89
CA PRO A 266 -3.28 -5.88 -1.57
C PRO A 266 -2.87 -5.55 -0.13
N TRP A 267 -3.18 -6.42 0.82
CA TRP A 267 -2.91 -6.19 2.24
C TRP A 267 -1.42 -6.21 2.58
N ILE A 268 -0.67 -7.12 1.96
CA ILE A 268 0.75 -7.34 2.27
C ILE A 268 1.70 -6.54 1.37
N SER A 269 1.22 -6.01 0.24
CA SER A 269 2.07 -5.36 -0.77
C SER A 269 1.90 -3.84 -0.86
N LEU A 270 0.75 -3.29 -0.41
CA LEU A 270 0.50 -1.86 -0.45
C LEU A 270 1.12 -1.18 0.79
N ASP A 271 2.04 -0.27 0.55
CA ASP A 271 2.67 0.55 1.58
C ASP A 271 2.01 1.94 1.69
N GLY A 272 2.52 2.78 2.60
CA GLY A 272 2.01 4.14 2.77
C GLY A 272 1.98 4.92 1.45
N PHE A 273 3.01 4.76 0.59
CA PHE A 273 3.09 5.47 -0.67
C PHE A 273 1.98 5.02 -1.62
N ALA A 274 1.75 3.70 -1.70
CA ALA A 274 0.66 3.15 -2.47
C ALA A 274 -0.72 3.68 -2.01
N TYR A 275 -0.96 3.77 -0.69
CA TYR A 275 -2.21 4.34 -0.16
C TYR A 275 -2.35 5.84 -0.42
N ALA A 276 -1.25 6.60 -0.40
CA ALA A 276 -1.28 8.04 -0.69
C ALA A 276 -1.64 8.33 -2.15
N LEU A 277 -1.39 7.37 -3.06
CA LEU A 277 -1.71 7.46 -4.48
C LEU A 277 -3.13 6.99 -4.84
N MET A 278 -3.93 6.54 -3.88
CA MET A 278 -5.29 6.05 -4.16
C MET A 278 -6.29 7.19 -4.32
N ASP A 279 -7.23 7.02 -5.25
CA ASP A 279 -8.44 7.83 -5.28
C ASP A 279 -9.53 7.22 -4.37
N GLU A 280 -10.64 7.95 -4.25
CA GLU A 280 -11.81 7.54 -3.48
C GLU A 280 -12.44 6.23 -3.97
N GLU A 281 -12.35 5.89 -5.26
CA GLU A 281 -12.91 4.66 -5.82
C GLU A 281 -12.08 3.44 -5.41
N GLN A 282 -10.75 3.56 -5.53
CA GLN A 282 -9.80 2.56 -5.06
C GLN A 282 -9.90 2.37 -3.55
N MET A 283 -10.09 3.45 -2.81
CA MET A 283 -10.23 3.41 -1.37
C MET A 283 -11.53 2.71 -0.91
N ARG A 284 -12.66 2.95 -1.61
CA ARG A 284 -13.91 2.17 -1.40
C ARG A 284 -13.75 0.70 -1.78
N THR A 285 -12.94 0.42 -2.80
CA THR A 285 -12.62 -0.96 -3.17
C THR A 285 -11.90 -1.65 -2.01
N MET A 286 -10.91 -1.00 -1.39
CA MET A 286 -10.24 -1.54 -0.19
C MET A 286 -11.21 -1.77 0.98
N GLU A 287 -12.17 -0.86 1.24
CA GLU A 287 -13.19 -1.06 2.27
C GLU A 287 -14.03 -2.32 2.01
N LYS A 288 -14.51 -2.48 0.78
CA LYS A 288 -15.25 -3.68 0.37
C LYS A 288 -14.39 -4.94 0.50
N LEU A 289 -13.12 -4.88 0.11
CA LEU A 289 -12.18 -5.99 0.31
C LEU A 289 -12.01 -6.31 1.79
N ALA A 290 -11.94 -5.31 2.69
CA ALA A 290 -11.80 -5.53 4.12
C ALA A 290 -12.95 -6.35 4.71
N GLU A 291 -14.18 -6.07 4.27
CA GLU A 291 -15.38 -6.79 4.72
C GLU A 291 -15.48 -8.22 4.16
N MET A 292 -14.97 -8.41 2.93
CA MET A 292 -15.11 -9.67 2.20
C MET A 292 -13.95 -10.64 2.46
N THR A 293 -12.76 -10.13 2.78
CA THR A 293 -11.54 -10.95 2.91
C THR A 293 -11.70 -12.04 3.97
N PRO A 294 -12.13 -11.77 5.22
CA PRO A 294 -12.26 -12.82 6.24
C PRO A 294 -13.12 -13.99 5.77
N LYS A 295 -14.31 -13.69 5.24
CA LYS A 295 -15.25 -14.70 4.71
C LYS A 295 -14.68 -15.50 3.53
N ALA A 296 -13.78 -14.90 2.76
CA ALA A 296 -13.13 -15.58 1.66
C ALA A 296 -12.01 -16.49 2.16
N LEU A 297 -11.26 -16.08 3.19
CA LEU A 297 -10.25 -16.90 3.85
C LEU A 297 -10.89 -18.12 4.51
N ASP A 298 -12.00 -17.96 5.24
CA ASP A 298 -12.76 -19.07 5.85
C ASP A 298 -13.16 -20.13 4.81
N LYS A 299 -13.56 -19.69 3.60
CA LYS A 299 -13.91 -20.59 2.49
C LYS A 299 -12.72 -21.30 1.86
N LEU A 300 -11.52 -20.77 2.06
CA LEU A 300 -10.26 -21.26 1.52
C LEU A 300 -9.45 -22.02 2.58
N GLU A 301 -9.91 -22.16 3.82
CA GLU A 301 -9.20 -22.84 4.94
C GLU A 301 -8.84 -24.30 4.67
N GLU A 302 -9.44 -24.96 3.68
CA GLU A 302 -9.01 -26.29 3.22
C GLU A 302 -7.66 -26.26 2.47
N SER A 303 -7.14 -25.08 2.12
CA SER A 303 -5.78 -24.91 1.60
C SER A 303 -4.81 -24.79 2.79
N ASP A 304 -3.74 -25.59 2.81
CA ASP A 304 -2.69 -25.58 3.84
C ASP A 304 -2.05 -24.18 3.95
N LEU A 305 -2.67 -23.31 4.75
CA LEU A 305 -2.28 -21.93 4.94
C LEU A 305 -1.19 -21.87 6.01
N PRO A 306 0.03 -21.39 5.67
CA PRO A 306 1.05 -21.14 6.68
C PRO A 306 0.83 -19.82 7.44
N LEU A 307 -0.32 -19.15 7.27
CA LEU A 307 -0.62 -17.85 7.86
C LEU A 307 -1.85 -17.94 8.77
N ASP A 308 -1.71 -17.38 9.97
CA ASP A 308 -2.81 -17.11 10.89
C ASP A 308 -3.67 -15.98 10.30
N ALA A 309 -4.77 -16.35 9.64
CA ALA A 309 -5.70 -15.42 9.00
C ALA A 309 -6.32 -14.43 10.01
N ASP A 310 -6.60 -14.89 11.23
CA ASP A 310 -7.16 -14.08 12.32
C ASP A 310 -6.11 -13.12 12.90
N GLY A 311 -4.84 -13.54 12.93
CA GLY A 311 -3.72 -12.72 13.40
C GLY A 311 -3.19 -11.71 12.38
N LEU A 312 -3.50 -11.86 11.09
CA LEU A 312 -2.91 -11.05 10.02
C LEU A 312 -3.21 -9.54 10.15
N PRO A 313 -4.43 -9.08 10.47
CA PRO A 313 -4.67 -7.64 10.64
C PRO A 313 -3.82 -7.01 11.76
N ALA A 314 -3.62 -7.72 12.87
CA ALA A 314 -2.77 -7.25 13.96
C ALA A 314 -1.30 -7.14 13.51
N LEU A 315 -0.81 -8.14 12.76
CA LEU A 315 0.53 -8.11 12.16
C LEU A 315 0.70 -6.93 11.19
N LEU A 316 -0.27 -6.68 10.31
CA LEU A 316 -0.24 -5.55 9.37
C LEU A 316 -0.18 -4.21 10.11
N ILE A 317 -0.98 -4.03 11.16
CA ILE A 317 -0.98 -2.83 12.00
C ILE A 317 0.39 -2.64 12.67
N LYS A 318 0.97 -3.70 13.24
CA LYS A 318 2.31 -3.64 13.83
C LYS A 318 3.35 -3.24 12.81
N THR A 319 3.39 -3.90 11.66
CA THR A 319 4.37 -3.60 10.59
C THR A 319 4.24 -2.15 10.12
N PHE A 320 3.01 -1.64 9.97
CA PHE A 320 2.78 -0.26 9.53
C PHE A 320 3.19 0.80 10.57
N ILE A 321 2.99 0.52 11.86
CA ILE A 321 3.28 1.48 12.94
C ILE A 321 4.74 1.39 13.41
N LEU A 322 5.24 0.18 13.63
CA LEU A 322 6.50 -0.10 14.32
C LEU A 322 7.67 -0.34 13.35
N GLY A 323 7.39 -0.68 12.09
CA GLY A 323 8.36 -1.20 11.11
C GLY A 323 8.59 -2.71 11.26
N TYR A 324 9.40 -3.29 10.36
CA TYR A 324 9.89 -4.65 10.53
C TYR A 324 10.90 -4.71 11.69
N GLU A 325 10.70 -5.62 12.64
CA GLU A 325 11.74 -6.06 13.59
C GLU A 325 12.64 -7.13 12.95
#